data_AF-A0A9E4IX25-F1
#
_entry.id   AF-A0A9E4IX25-F1
#
_cell.length_a   1.000
_cell.length_b   1.000
_cell.length_c   1.000
_cell.angle_alpha   90.00
_cell.angle_beta   90.00
_cell.angle_gamma   90.00
#
_symmetry.space_group_name_H-M   'P 1'
#
loop_
_entity.id
_entity.type
_entity.pdbx_description
1 polymer ?
#
loop_
_entity_poly.entity_id
_entity_poly.type
_entity_poly.pdbx_seq_one_letter_code
_entity_poly.pdbx_strand_id
1 'polypeptide(L)'
;MATTATRRLAYATLAVLYLLHNDLWFWYDGDRFLGLPIGLTYHLLFAGAVVLTMAWLVRSAWPVAELDRLATGSGSAQAANGGEREARAPEAKG
;
A
#
# COMPACT_ATOMS: atom_id res chain seq x y z
N MET A 1 -2.39 -11.95 11.57
CA MET A 1 -3.46 -11.08 12.08
C MET A 1 -2.86 -9.71 12.34
N ALA A 2 -3.03 -8.74 11.42
CA ALA A 2 -2.65 -7.36 11.72
C ALA A 2 -3.49 -6.95 12.93
N THR A 3 -2.83 -6.71 14.06
CA THR A 3 -3.54 -6.47 15.33
C THR A 3 -4.39 -5.22 15.15
N THR A 4 -5.59 -5.22 15.70
CA THR A 4 -6.51 -4.07 15.66
C THR A 4 -5.82 -2.75 16.05
N ALA A 5 -4.78 -2.83 16.88
CA ALA A 5 -3.86 -1.76 17.22
C ALA A 5 -3.09 -1.18 16.01
N THR A 6 -2.48 -2.00 15.16
CA THR A 6 -1.78 -1.56 13.94
C THR A 6 -2.71 -0.82 12.99
N ARG A 7 -3.94 -1.30 12.85
CA ARG A 7 -4.94 -0.69 11.97
C ARG A 7 -5.43 0.66 12.53
N ARG A 8 -5.61 0.77 13.85
CA ARG A 8 -5.93 2.04 14.53
C ARG A 8 -4.79 3.05 14.42
N LEU A 9 -3.55 2.60 14.61
CA LEU A 9 -2.35 3.42 14.40
C LEU A 9 -2.28 3.95 12.96
N ALA A 10 -2.51 3.10 11.96
CA ALA A 10 -2.55 3.55 10.56
C ALA A 10 -3.57 4.68 10.34
N TYR A 11 -4.82 4.50 10.80
CA TYR A 11 -5.83 5.54 10.67
C TYR A 11 -5.49 6.82 11.46
N ALA A 12 -4.92 6.69 12.67
CA ALA A 12 -4.47 7.84 13.45
C ALA A 12 -3.35 8.60 12.74
N THR A 13 -2.36 7.91 12.19
CA THR A 13 -1.27 8.51 11.41
C THR A 13 -1.80 9.21 10.16
N LEU A 14 -2.77 8.60 9.44
CA LEU A 14 -3.44 9.24 8.32
C LEU A 14 -4.21 10.51 8.72
N ALA A 15 -4.92 10.50 9.83
CA ALA A 15 -5.63 11.68 10.34
C ALA A 15 -4.65 12.80 10.74
N VAL A 16 -3.54 12.45 11.40
CA VAL A 16 -2.47 13.39 11.74
C VAL A 16 -1.84 13.97 10.46
N LEU A 17 -1.51 13.13 9.48
CA LEU A 17 -0.99 13.59 8.18
C LEU A 17 -2.00 14.49 7.47
N TYR A 18 -3.30 14.21 7.56
CA TYR A 18 -4.34 15.05 6.94
C TYR A 18 -4.46 16.41 7.62
N LEU A 19 -4.41 16.45 8.96
CA LEU A 19 -4.39 17.70 9.71
C LEU A 19 -3.10 18.49 9.46
N LEU A 20 -1.97 17.80 9.39
CA LEU A 20 -0.66 18.40 9.10
C LEU A 20 -0.59 18.85 7.63
N HIS A 21 -1.25 18.15 6.71
CA HIS A 21 -1.41 18.61 5.33
C HIS A 21 -2.25 19.87 5.22
N ASN A 22 -3.21 20.03 6.16
CA ASN A 22 -3.94 21.26 6.29
C ASN A 22 -2.95 22.33 6.73
N ASP A 23 -2.61 23.20 5.79
CA ASP A 23 -1.64 24.29 5.92
C ASP A 23 -2.20 25.38 6.87
N LEU A 24 -2.43 24.99 8.12
CA LEU A 24 -2.89 25.82 9.23
C LEU A 24 -1.74 26.63 9.84
N TRP A 25 -0.55 26.53 9.24
CA TRP A 25 0.60 27.29 9.68
C TRP A 25 0.39 28.75 9.29
N PHE A 26 0.17 29.59 10.29
CA PHE A 26 0.09 31.04 10.12
C PHE A 26 1.46 31.51 9.60
N TRP A 27 1.58 31.70 8.29
CA TRP A 27 2.76 32.16 7.55
C TRP A 27 3.22 33.59 7.92
N TYR A 28 2.98 34.05 9.14
CA TYR A 28 3.24 35.42 9.56
C TYR A 28 4.74 35.69 9.75
N ASP A 29 5.51 34.67 10.08
CA ASP A 29 6.95 34.80 10.29
C ASP A 29 7.71 34.43 9.02
N GLY A 30 8.23 35.44 8.33
CA GLY A 30 9.09 35.32 7.15
C GLY A 30 10.50 34.80 7.46
N ASP A 31 10.62 33.89 8.42
CA ASP A 31 11.90 33.39 8.89
C ASP A 31 12.41 32.30 7.95
N ARG A 32 13.59 32.55 7.38
CA ARG A 32 14.22 31.68 6.37
C ARG A 32 15.05 30.64 7.09
N PHE A 33 14.60 29.39 7.12
CA PHE A 33 15.43 28.30 7.63
C PHE A 33 16.35 27.81 6.50
N LEU A 34 17.67 27.95 6.68
CA LEU A 34 18.71 27.50 5.72
C LEU A 34 18.65 28.12 4.31
N GLY A 35 18.08 29.32 4.16
CA GLY A 35 18.03 30.03 2.87
C GLY A 35 16.93 29.58 1.90
N LEU A 36 16.05 28.66 2.33
CA LEU A 36 14.87 28.21 1.59
C LEU A 36 13.59 28.65 2.33
N PRO A 37 12.45 28.85 1.62
CA PRO A 37 11.19 29.14 2.27
C PRO A 37 10.85 28.02 3.27
N ILE A 38 10.47 28.36 4.50
CA ILE A 38 10.09 27.40 5.56
C ILE A 38 9.07 26.37 5.04
N GLY A 39 8.20 26.84 4.14
CA GLY A 39 7.25 26.08 3.38
C GLY A 39 7.80 24.90 2.60
N LEU A 40 8.91 25.10 1.89
CA LEU A 40 9.48 24.06 1.03
C LEU A 40 10.13 22.96 1.87
N THR A 41 10.86 23.35 2.91
CA THR A 41 11.44 22.40 3.88
C THR A 41 10.34 21.59 4.57
N TYR A 42 9.26 22.26 4.97
CA TYR A 42 8.09 21.60 5.54
C TYR A 42 7.46 20.59 4.58
N HIS A 43 7.22 20.97 3.32
CA HIS A 43 6.66 20.09 2.31
C HIS A 43 7.57 18.89 2.04
N LEU A 44 8.89 19.08 2.04
CA LEU A 44 9.86 18.00 1.84
C LEU A 44 9.83 16.99 3.01
N LEU A 45 9.80 17.49 4.24
CA LEU A 45 9.68 16.64 5.43
C LEU A 45 8.32 15.93 5.48
N PHE A 46 7.23 16.63 5.14
CA PHE A 46 5.89 16.06 5.04
C PHE A 46 5.83 14.94 3.99
N ALA A 47 6.38 15.17 2.80
CA ALA A 47 6.46 14.16 1.75
C ALA A 47 7.25 12.93 2.21
N GLY A 48 8.37 13.12 2.93
CA GLY A 48 9.13 12.03 3.54
C GLY A 48 8.31 11.23 4.56
N ALA A 49 7.56 11.91 5.42
CA ALA A 49 6.68 11.27 6.41
C ALA A 49 5.55 10.47 5.74
N VAL A 50 4.97 10.97 4.66
CA VAL A 50 3.96 10.27 3.84
C VAL A 50 4.54 8.98 3.25
N VAL A 51 5.72 9.06 2.62
CA VAL A 51 6.37 7.88 2.01
C VAL A 51 6.67 6.82 3.07
N LEU A 52 7.22 7.20 4.23
CA LEU A 52 7.49 6.29 5.33
C LEU A 52 6.21 5.62 5.86
N THR A 53 5.15 6.41 6.05
CA THR A 53 3.85 5.92 6.50
C THR A 53 3.28 4.92 5.49
N MET A 54 3.35 5.22 4.20
CA MET A 54 2.83 4.37 3.14
C MET A 54 3.66 3.08 3.01
N ALA A 55 4.99 3.16 3.13
CA ALA A 55 5.86 1.99 3.13
C ALA A 55 5.57 1.06 4.32
N TRP A 56 5.37 1.62 5.50
CA TRP A 56 4.97 0.86 6.69
C TRP A 56 3.57 0.25 6.54
N LEU A 57 2.63 0.98 5.95
CA LEU A 57 1.28 0.49 5.68
C LEU A 57 1.28 -0.67 4.69
N VAL A 58 2.02 -0.55 3.58
CA VAL A 58 2.19 -1.64 2.62
C VAL A 58 2.83 -2.85 3.30
N ARG A 59 3.89 -2.68 4.10
CA ARG A 59 4.52 -3.81 4.80
C ARG A 59 3.57 -4.52 5.76
N SER A 60 2.68 -3.79 6.42
CA SER A 60 1.79 -4.33 7.45
C SER A 60 0.46 -4.84 6.90
N ALA A 61 -0.06 -4.23 5.84
CA ALA A 61 -1.36 -4.54 5.26
C ALA A 61 -1.27 -5.52 4.07
N TRP A 62 -0.11 -5.66 3.43
CA TRP A 62 0.04 -6.54 2.26
C TRP A 62 0.08 -8.02 2.68
N PRO A 63 -0.95 -8.82 2.32
CA PRO A 63 -1.03 -10.22 2.73
C PRO A 63 -0.27 -11.08 1.71
N VAL A 64 1.07 -11.02 1.74
CA VAL A 64 1.95 -11.77 0.82
C VAL A 64 1.58 -13.26 0.80
N ALA A 65 1.31 -13.84 1.97
CA ALA A 65 0.96 -15.25 2.11
C ALA A 65 -0.43 -15.64 1.53
N GLU A 66 -1.37 -14.69 1.45
CA GLU A 66 -2.69 -14.93 0.84
C GLU A 66 -2.60 -14.82 -0.68
N LEU A 67 -1.84 -13.83 -1.17
CA LEU A 67 -1.57 -13.64 -2.60
C LEU A 67 -0.81 -14.83 -3.19
N ASP A 68 0.19 -15.37 -2.49
CA ASP A 68 0.91 -16.57 -2.92
C ASP A 68 0.00 -17.81 -2.95
N ARG A 69 -0.92 -17.96 -1.99
CA ARG A 69 -1.93 -19.04 -2.00
C ARG A 69 -2.90 -18.91 -3.16
N LEU A 70 -3.39 -17.71 -3.44
CA LEU A 70 -4.25 -17.45 -4.59
C LEU A 70 -3.51 -17.70 -5.91
N ALA A 71 -2.26 -17.26 -6.03
CA ALA A 71 -1.45 -17.48 -7.23
C ALA A 71 -1.16 -18.97 -7.49
N THR A 72 -0.77 -19.72 -6.46
CA THR A 72 -0.50 -21.16 -6.58
C THR A 72 -1.79 -22.00 -6.73
N GLY A 73 -2.87 -21.64 -6.03
CA GLY A 73 -4.18 -22.30 -6.14
C GLY A 73 -4.86 -22.09 -7.49
N SER A 74 -4.71 -20.90 -8.09
CA SER A 74 -5.18 -20.62 -9.45
C SER A 74 -4.42 -21.45 -10.49
N GLY A 75 -3.10 -21.58 -10.33
CA GLY A 75 -2.25 -22.35 -11.24
C GLY A 75 -2.54 -23.86 -11.20
N SER A 76 -2.76 -24.44 -10.03
CA SER A 76 -3.09 -25.87 -9.89
C SER A 76 -4.49 -26.19 -10.41
N ALA A 77 -5.49 -25.34 -10.15
CA ALA A 77 -6.84 -25.50 -10.70
C ALA A 77 -6.87 -25.36 -12.24
N GLN A 78 -6.11 -24.43 -12.81
CA GLN A 78 -5.99 -24.25 -14.26
C GLN A 78 -5.29 -25.45 -14.93
N ALA A 79 -4.22 -25.98 -14.31
CA ALA A 79 -3.50 -27.15 -14.80
C ALA A 79 -4.36 -28.43 -14.78
N ALA A 80 -5.15 -28.62 -13.71
CA ALA A 80 -6.09 -29.75 -13.61
C ALA A 80 -7.17 -29.68 -14.70
N ASN A 81 -7.79 -28.51 -14.92
CA ASN A 81 -8.81 -28.31 -15.96
C ASN A 81 -8.24 -28.51 -17.38
N GLY A 82 -7.01 -28.08 -17.62
CA GLY A 82 -6.31 -28.32 -18.89
C GLY A 82 -6.09 -29.82 -19.16
N GLY A 83 -5.63 -30.56 -18.15
CA GLY A 83 -5.45 -32.01 -18.24
C GLY A 83 -6.76 -32.77 -18.44
N GLU A 84 -7.84 -32.36 -17.77
CA GLU A 84 -9.18 -32.93 -17.96
C GLU A 84 -9.77 -32.62 -19.35
N ARG A 85 -9.52 -31.42 -19.89
CA ARG A 85 -9.93 -31.05 -21.26
C ARG A 85 -9.16 -31.81 -22.32
N GLU A 86 -7.87 -32.05 -22.11
CA GLU A 86 -7.02 -32.81 -23.04
C GLU A 86 -7.29 -34.32 -22.96
N ALA A 87 -7.54 -34.85 -21.77
CA ALA A 87 -8.00 -36.24 -21.59
C ALA A 87 -9.43 -36.49 -22.12
N ARG A 88 -10.26 -35.44 -22.21
CA ARG A 88 -11.60 -35.49 -22.85
C ARG A 88 -11.56 -35.26 -24.36
N ALA A 89 -10.39 -35.00 -24.94
CA ALA A 89 -10.22 -34.78 -26.36
C ALA A 89 -9.90 -36.03 -27.24
N PRO A 90 -10.17 -37.29 -26.86
CA PRO A 90 -10.38 -38.34 -27.86
C PRO A 90 -11.86 -38.42 -28.24
N GLU A 91 -12.14 -38.62 -29.53
CA GLU A 91 -13.44 -39.09 -30.08
C GLU A 91 -14.46 -38.06 -30.60
N ALA A 92 -14.02 -37.00 -31.28
CA ALA A 92 -14.90 -36.20 -32.16
C ALA A 92 -14.34 -36.05 -33.59
N LYS A 93 -13.64 -37.07 -34.08
CA LYS A 93 -13.32 -37.26 -35.51
C LYS A 93 -13.58 -38.71 -35.89
N GLY A 94 -14.87 -39.04 -36.02
CA GLY A 94 -15.36 -40.12 -36.88
C GLY A 94 -15.71 -39.54 -38.24
#